data_AF-A0A9D6NSU8-F1
#
_entry.id   AF-A0A9D6NSU8-F1
#
_cell.length_a   1.000
_cell.length_b   1.000
_cell.length_c   1.000
_cell.angle_alpha   90.00
_cell.angle_beta   90.00
_cell.angle_gamma   90.00
#
_symmetry.space_group_name_H-M   'P 1'
#
loop_
_entity.id
_entity.type
_entity.pdbx_description
1 polymer ?
#
loop_
_entity_poly.entity_id
_entity_poly.type
_entity_poly.pdbx_seq_one_letter_code
_entity_poly.pdbx_strand_id
1 'polypeptide(L)'
;MMSQQLVTIEVGQETAEVLETLKAKAAARGLSLDAYLRTLAERDVSLTQPPKPTLEEFDRDMDQLASGLDGLPILPRDFSRADMYADHD
;
A
#
# COMPACT_ATOMS: atom_id res chain seq x y z
N MET A 1 -28.68 -26.45 14.76
CA MET A 1 -28.91 -25.78 13.46
C MET A 1 -28.31 -24.38 13.59
N MET A 2 -27.31 -24.02 12.77
CA MET A 2 -26.67 -22.71 12.87
C MET A 2 -27.52 -21.66 12.15
N SER A 3 -28.04 -20.70 12.90
CA SER A 3 -28.81 -19.56 12.39
C SER A 3 -27.89 -18.63 11.60
N GLN A 4 -28.11 -18.50 10.29
CA GLN A 4 -27.42 -17.48 9.50
C GLN A 4 -28.04 -16.12 9.79
N GLN A 5 -27.25 -15.20 10.32
CA GLN A 5 -27.68 -13.84 10.59
C GLN A 5 -27.52 -13.00 9.32
N LEU A 6 -28.63 -12.59 8.72
CA LEU A 6 -28.64 -11.69 7.58
C LEU A 6 -28.34 -10.28 8.07
N VAL A 7 -27.21 -9.71 7.63
CA VAL A 7 -26.83 -8.32 7.90
C VAL A 7 -27.06 -7.51 6.63
N THR A 8 -27.99 -6.57 6.68
CA THR A 8 -28.19 -5.59 5.62
C THR A 8 -27.28 -4.40 5.88
N ILE A 9 -26.37 -4.12 4.95
CA ILE A 9 -25.44 -2.98 5.04
C ILE A 9 -25.86 -1.97 3.98
N GLU A 10 -26.17 -0.75 4.40
CA GLU A 10 -26.31 0.37 3.48
C GLU A 10 -24.92 0.87 3.10
N VAL A 11 -24.62 0.84 1.81
CA VAL A 11 -23.31 1.23 1.28
C VAL A 11 -23.47 2.41 0.33
N GLY A 12 -22.48 3.30 0.32
CA GLY A 12 -22.43 4.40 -0.64
C GLY A 12 -22.30 3.90 -2.08
N GLN A 13 -22.62 4.75 -3.05
CA GLN A 13 -22.59 4.39 -4.48
C GLN A 13 -21.22 3.90 -4.93
N GLU A 14 -20.15 4.58 -4.50
CA GLU A 14 -18.76 4.17 -4.79
C GLU A 14 -18.47 2.74 -4.29
N THR A 15 -18.89 2.42 -3.07
CA THR A 15 -18.75 1.07 -2.51
C THR A 15 -19.55 0.03 -3.29
N ALA A 16 -20.73 0.38 -3.81
CA ALA A 16 -21.54 -0.51 -4.62
C ALA A 16 -20.85 -0.85 -5.96
N GLU A 17 -20.26 0.15 -6.63
CA GLU A 17 -19.51 -0.04 -7.87
C GLU A 17 -18.28 -0.95 -7.66
N VAL A 18 -17.60 -0.77 -6.53
CA VAL A 18 -16.49 -1.65 -6.12
C VAL A 18 -16.99 -3.08 -5.89
N LEU A 19 -18.12 -3.27 -5.20
CA LEU A 19 -18.69 -4.60 -4.96
C LEU A 19 -19.07 -5.32 -6.26
N GLU A 20 -19.66 -4.62 -7.23
CA GLU A 20 -19.98 -5.20 -8.53
C GLU A 20 -18.71 -5.60 -9.30
N THR A 21 -17.68 -4.75 -9.25
CA THR A 21 -16.37 -5.06 -9.83
C THR A 21 -15.74 -6.30 -9.17
N LEU A 22 -15.84 -6.42 -7.84
CA LEU A 22 -15.32 -7.58 -7.09
C LEU A 22 -16.10 -8.85 -7.42
N LYS A 23 -17.42 -8.79 -7.58
CA LYS A 23 -18.25 -9.92 -8.04
C LYS A 23 -17.83 -10.39 -9.43
N ALA A 24 -17.62 -9.48 -10.38
CA ALA A 24 -17.17 -9.81 -11.72
C ALA A 24 -15.79 -10.52 -11.70
N LYS A 25 -14.87 -10.01 -10.87
CA LYS A 25 -13.54 -10.63 -10.68
C LYS A 25 -13.62 -12.01 -10.04
N ALA A 26 -14.51 -12.22 -9.06
CA ALA A 26 -14.74 -13.52 -8.45
C ALA A 26 -15.30 -14.52 -9.47
N ALA A 27 -16.29 -14.11 -10.26
CA ALA A 27 -16.90 -14.94 -11.29
C ALA A 27 -15.90 -15.35 -12.39
N ALA A 28 -15.04 -14.43 -12.84
CA ALA A 28 -13.97 -14.73 -13.80
C ALA A 28 -12.97 -15.78 -13.29
N ARG A 29 -12.87 -15.96 -11.97
CA ARG A 29 -12.02 -16.95 -11.31
C ARG A 29 -12.77 -18.22 -10.90
N GLY A 30 -14.07 -18.31 -11.20
CA GLY A 30 -14.91 -19.42 -10.76
C GLY A 30 -15.09 -19.51 -9.25
N LEU A 31 -14.87 -18.40 -8.53
CA LEU A 31 -14.98 -18.33 -7.06
C LEU A 31 -16.26 -17.61 -6.66
N SER A 32 -16.79 -17.96 -5.48
CA SER A 32 -17.80 -17.12 -4.82
C SER A 32 -17.18 -15.80 -4.37
N LEU A 33 -17.99 -14.75 -4.20
CA LEU A 33 -17.51 -13.46 -3.70
C LEU A 33 -16.83 -13.61 -2.34
N ASP A 34 -17.40 -14.39 -1.42
CA ASP A 34 -16.82 -14.65 -0.09
C ASP A 34 -15.44 -15.34 -0.18
N ALA A 35 -15.33 -16.38 -1.01
CA ALA A 35 -14.06 -17.07 -1.23
C ALA A 35 -13.02 -16.12 -1.84
N TYR A 36 -13.42 -15.29 -2.80
CA TYR A 36 -12.54 -14.32 -3.42
C TYR A 36 -12.05 -13.25 -2.43
N LEU A 37 -12.94 -12.70 -1.59
CA LEU A 37 -12.57 -11.75 -0.54
C LEU A 37 -11.59 -12.36 0.47
N ARG A 38 -11.78 -13.64 0.82
CA ARG A 38 -10.84 -14.37 1.69
C ARG A 38 -9.44 -14.45 1.09
N THR A 39 -9.34 -14.76 -0.21
CA THR A 39 -8.03 -14.80 -0.89
C THR A 39 -7.33 -13.44 -0.92
N LEU A 40 -8.09 -12.34 -1.00
CA LEU A 40 -7.54 -10.99 -0.94
C LEU A 40 -7.03 -10.67 0.47
N ALA A 41 -7.82 -10.98 1.50
CA ALA A 41 -7.43 -10.77 2.89
C ALA A 41 -6.17 -11.57 3.25
N GLU A 42 -6.07 -12.83 2.82
CA GLU A 42 -4.89 -13.67 3.05
C GLU A 42 -3.64 -13.15 2.32
N ARG A 43 -3.81 -12.56 1.13
CA ARG A 43 -2.72 -11.94 0.38
C ARG A 43 -2.19 -10.70 1.09
N ASP A 44 -3.07 -9.89 1.68
CA ASP A 44 -2.66 -8.70 2.46
C ASP A 44 -2.01 -9.09 3.80
N VAL A 45 -2.38 -10.23 4.39
CA VAL A 45 -1.67 -10.77 5.57
C VAL A 45 -0.26 -11.25 5.22
N SER A 46 -0.01 -11.73 3.99
CA SER A 46 1.35 -11.99 3.48
C SER A 46 2.15 -10.73 3.16
N LEU A 47 1.50 -9.56 3.11
CA LEU A 47 2.15 -8.26 3.14
C LEU A 47 2.30 -7.78 4.59
N THR A 48 2.66 -8.68 5.50
CA THR A 48 3.20 -8.30 6.80
C THR A 48 4.29 -7.27 6.52
N GLN A 49 3.97 -6.00 6.79
CA GLN A 49 4.96 -4.95 6.71
C GLN A 49 6.16 -5.44 7.52
N PRO A 50 7.38 -5.34 6.98
CA PRO A 50 8.55 -5.64 7.78
C PRO A 50 8.41 -4.88 9.10
N PRO A 51 8.76 -5.50 10.24
CA PRO A 51 8.64 -4.84 11.53
C PRO A 51 9.28 -3.45 11.41
N LYS A 52 8.59 -2.43 11.92
CA LYS A 52 9.15 -1.08 11.93
C LYS A 52 10.51 -1.16 12.65
N PRO A 53 11.58 -0.60 12.05
CA PRO A 53 12.88 -0.60 12.71
C PRO A 53 12.78 0.12 14.04
N THR A 54 13.60 -0.29 15.01
CA THR A 54 13.77 0.52 16.23
C THR A 54 14.46 1.83 15.88
N LEU A 55 14.42 2.80 16.80
CA LEU A 55 15.13 4.07 16.60
C LEU A 55 16.64 3.82 16.44
N GLU A 56 17.21 2.89 17.19
CA GLU A 56 18.63 2.54 17.10
C GLU A 56 19.00 1.86 15.78
N GLU A 57 18.09 1.08 15.19
CA GLU A 57 18.29 0.49 13.86
C GLU A 57 18.21 1.56 12.77
N PHE A 58 17.23 2.46 12.88
CA PHE A 58 17.10 3.59 11.97
C PHE A 58 18.33 4.51 11.99
N ASP A 59 18.83 4.86 13.20
CA ASP A 59 20.01 5.72 13.35
C ASP A 59 21.25 5.08 12.72
N ARG A 60 21.44 3.77 12.94
CA ARG A 60 22.54 3.01 12.31
C ARG A 60 22.46 3.02 10.79
N ASP A 61 21.26 2.85 10.23
CA ASP A 61 21.05 2.87 8.78
C ASP A 61 21.32 4.26 8.19
N MET A 62 20.99 5.32 8.92
CA MET A 62 21.30 6.71 8.54
C MET A 62 22.80 7.00 8.60
N ASP A 63 23.50 6.54 9.64
CA ASP A 63 24.96 6.66 9.74
C ASP A 63 25.67 5.91 8.61
N GLN A 64 25.18 4.71 8.27
CA GLN A 64 25.69 3.93 7.16
C GLN A 64 25.46 4.66 5.82
N LEU A 65 24.27 5.21 5.60
CA LEU A 65 23.97 6.01 4.41
C LEU A 65 24.91 7.21 4.30
N ALA A 66 25.12 7.94 5.40
CA ALA A 66 25.98 9.11 5.47
C ALA A 66 27.44 8.79 5.13
N SER A 67 27.94 7.62 5.54
CA SER A 67 29.32 7.19 5.25
C SER A 67 29.63 7.03 3.75
N GLY A 68 28.59 6.89 2.91
CA GLY A 68 28.71 6.78 1.45
C GLY A 68 28.54 8.09 0.69
N LEU A 69 28.32 9.21 1.38
CA LEU A 69 28.04 10.51 0.75
C LEU A 69 29.30 11.34 0.46
N ASP A 70 30.48 10.84 0.85
CA ASP A 70 31.76 11.46 0.53
C ASP A 70 31.94 11.57 -0.99
N GLY A 71 32.15 12.80 -1.48
CA GLY A 71 32.34 13.07 -2.90
C GLY A 71 31.06 13.40 -3.69
N LEU A 72 29.90 13.50 -3.03
CA LEU A 72 28.70 14.03 -3.69
C LEU A 72 28.85 15.51 -4.04
N PRO A 73 28.29 15.95 -5.18
CA PRO A 73 28.31 17.35 -5.58
C PRO A 73 27.54 18.20 -4.56
N ILE A 74 28.13 19.33 -4.18
CA ILE A 74 27.45 20.33 -3.35
C ILE A 74 26.40 21.02 -4.22
N LEU A 75 25.17 21.07 -3.73
CA LEU A 75 24.10 21.77 -4.43
C LEU A 75 24.38 23.29 -4.51
N PRO A 76 24.00 23.94 -5.62
CA PRO A 76 24.07 25.39 -5.74
C PRO A 76 23.29 26.10 -4.62
N ARG A 77 23.70 27.33 -4.27
CA ARG A 77 23.06 28.12 -3.19
C ARG A 77 21.63 28.54 -3.52
N ASP A 78 21.32 28.61 -4.80
CA ASP A 78 20.01 28.95 -5.37
C ASP A 78 19.18 27.70 -5.70
N PHE A 79 19.69 26.50 -5.41
CA PHE A 79 18.94 25.26 -5.59
C PHE A 79 17.62 25.32 -4.82
N SER A 80 16.54 25.13 -5.55
CA SER A 80 15.17 25.29 -5.07
C SER A 80 14.33 24.07 -5.42
N ARG A 81 13.13 24.03 -4.86
CA ARG A 81 12.14 23.00 -5.19
C ARG A 81 11.78 23.00 -6.68
N ALA A 82 11.86 24.15 -7.37
CA ALA A 82 11.57 24.21 -8.80
C ALA A 82 12.57 23.39 -9.62
N ASP A 83 13.84 23.36 -9.21
CA ASP A 83 14.91 22.61 -9.88
C ASP A 83 14.72 21.08 -9.77
N MET A 84 13.96 20.60 -8.78
CA MET A 84 13.62 19.17 -8.64
C MET A 84 12.53 18.70 -9.61
N TYR A 85 11.73 19.62 -10.16
CA TYR A 85 10.57 19.31 -11.02
C TYR A 85 10.69 19.89 -12.43
N ALA A 86 11.79 20.59 -12.74
CA ALA A 86 12.00 21.26 -14.02
C ALA A 86 12.06 20.31 -15.24
N ASP A 87 12.34 19.02 -15.02
CA ASP A 87 12.41 17.98 -16.07
C ASP A 87 11.05 17.32 -16.38
N HIS A 88 9.94 17.85 -15.86
CA HIS A 88 8.60 17.28 -16.01
C HIS A 88 7.57 18.24 -16.63
N ASP A 89 7.97 18.97 -17.67
CA ASP A 89 7.07 19.68 -18.59
C ASP A 89 6.86 18.90 -19.91
#